data_AF-A0A8S9PAZ5-F1
#
_entry.id   AF-A0A8S9PAZ5-F1
#
_cell.length_a   1.000
_cell.length_b   1.000
_cell.length_c   1.000
_cell.angle_alpha   90.00
_cell.angle_beta   90.00
_cell.angle_gamma   90.00
#
_symmetry.space_group_name_H-M   'P 1'
#
loop_
_entity.id
_entity.type
_entity.pdbx_description
1 polymer ?
#
loop_
_entity_poly.entity_id
_entity_poly.type
_entity_poly.pdbx_seq_one_letter_code
_entity_poly.pdbx_strand_id
1 'polypeptide(L)'
;MPNSKTQPTVSSPKEYSEEPNPQQGTAPGLAYFHIPFLEFDNFDTKSATTGVRQEGTGSATTNSGFFTTLVARGDVKSVFVGHDHVNDFCGELKGVNLCYGGGFGYHAYGKAGWERRARVVVADLNKKGTGSWGDVKSIRTWKRLDDEHLSVIDDQVLWNSSPSGSGVCRL
;
A
#
# COMPACT_ATOMS: atom_id res chain seq x y z
N MET A 1 25.57 35.16 17.91
CA MET A 1 24.90 33.87 18.21
C MET A 1 24.62 33.14 16.90
N PRO A 2 25.35 32.07 16.55
CA PRO A 2 25.00 31.25 15.41
C PRO A 2 24.10 30.08 15.85
N ASN A 3 22.99 29.92 15.12
CA ASN A 3 21.97 28.91 15.31
C ASN A 3 22.45 27.58 14.68
N SER A 4 22.77 26.60 15.52
CA SER A 4 23.20 25.26 15.10
C SER A 4 22.01 24.47 14.56
N LYS A 5 21.83 24.44 13.24
CA LYS A 5 20.99 23.42 12.60
C LYS A 5 21.76 22.11 12.58
N THR A 6 21.35 21.17 13.42
CA THR A 6 21.85 19.79 13.46
C THR A 6 21.50 19.10 12.13
N GLN A 7 22.52 18.84 11.33
CA GLN A 7 22.44 18.02 10.13
C GLN A 7 22.17 16.56 10.56
N PRO A 8 21.29 15.80 9.88
CA PRO A 8 21.12 14.38 10.19
C PRO A 8 22.45 13.67 9.94
N THR A 9 23.03 13.12 11.00
CA THR A 9 24.25 12.32 10.95
C THR A 9 23.94 11.06 10.13
N VAL A 10 24.58 10.94 8.96
CA VAL A 10 24.64 9.68 8.20
C VAL A 10 25.12 8.60 9.16
N SER A 11 24.31 7.56 9.34
CA SER A 11 24.65 6.47 10.25
C SER A 11 25.91 5.75 9.79
N SER A 12 26.72 5.34 10.76
CA SER A 12 28.08 4.86 10.55
C SER A 12 28.14 3.60 9.66
N PRO A 13 29.28 3.30 9.00
CA PRO A 13 29.49 2.09 8.21
C PRO A 13 29.21 0.76 8.95
N LYS A 14 29.10 0.78 10.28
CA LYS A 14 28.82 -0.40 11.10
C LYS A 14 27.41 -0.97 10.93
N GLU A 15 26.42 -0.13 10.63
CA GLU A 15 25.01 -0.57 10.60
C GLU A 15 24.72 -1.53 9.42
N TYR A 16 25.45 -1.40 8.31
CA TYR A 16 25.34 -2.30 7.15
C TYR A 16 26.18 -3.59 7.28
N SER A 17 27.07 -3.66 8.27
CA SER A 17 27.94 -4.83 8.49
C SER A 17 27.41 -5.81 9.54
N GLU A 18 26.34 -5.45 10.25
CA GLU A 18 25.68 -6.34 11.19
C GLU A 18 24.66 -7.23 10.44
N GLU A 19 24.64 -8.52 10.78
CA GLU A 19 23.64 -9.46 10.27
C GLU A 19 22.24 -8.90 10.54
N PRO A 20 21.37 -8.77 9.52
CA PRO A 20 20.04 -8.23 9.72
C PRO A 20 19.29 -9.12 10.69
N ASN A 21 18.82 -8.57 11.82
CA ASN A 21 18.00 -9.32 12.77
C ASN A 21 16.64 -9.57 12.12
N PRO A 22 16.36 -10.78 11.61
CA PRO A 22 15.16 -11.03 10.83
C PRO A 22 13.95 -11.02 11.76
N GLN A 23 12.82 -10.53 11.25
CA GLN A 23 11.55 -10.63 11.96
C GLN A 23 11.28 -12.10 12.31
N GLN A 24 10.83 -12.37 13.54
CA GLN A 24 10.60 -13.75 14.03
C GLN A 24 9.36 -14.42 13.41
N GLY A 25 8.63 -13.73 12.53
CA GLY A 25 7.44 -14.24 11.82
C GLY A 25 7.30 -13.65 10.42
N THR A 26 6.25 -14.05 9.70
CA THR A 26 6.01 -13.56 8.34
C THR A 26 5.66 -12.07 8.35
N ALA A 27 6.49 -11.24 7.72
CA ALA A 27 6.20 -9.84 7.52
C ALA A 27 5.03 -9.68 6.52
N PRO A 28 4.12 -8.70 6.73
CA PRO A 28 3.06 -8.42 5.77
C PRO A 28 3.64 -8.00 4.42
N GLY A 29 3.41 -8.79 3.39
CA GLY A 29 3.91 -8.55 2.04
C GLY A 29 3.10 -7.49 1.30
N LEU A 30 3.80 -6.66 0.54
CA LEU A 30 3.23 -5.72 -0.42
C LEU A 30 3.67 -6.12 -1.83
N ALA A 31 2.74 -6.17 -2.77
CA ALA A 31 3.03 -6.47 -4.16
C ALA A 31 2.65 -5.30 -5.07
N TYR A 32 3.46 -5.04 -6.10
CA TYR A 32 3.26 -3.96 -7.05
C TYR A 32 3.28 -4.52 -8.46
N PHE A 33 2.24 -4.25 -9.23
CA PHE A 33 2.12 -4.61 -10.64
C PHE A 33 1.75 -3.38 -11.45
N HIS A 34 2.05 -3.39 -12.75
CA HIS A 34 1.54 -2.33 -13.61
C HIS A 34 0.10 -2.61 -14.04
N ILE A 35 -0.17 -3.82 -14.54
CA ILE A 35 -1.46 -4.24 -15.08
C ILE A 35 -2.28 -4.95 -13.99
N PRO A 36 -3.58 -4.60 -13.82
CA PRO A 36 -4.48 -5.30 -12.90
C PRO A 36 -4.79 -6.73 -13.34
N PHE A 37 -5.11 -7.60 -12.39
CA PHE A 37 -5.73 -8.89 -12.66
C PHE A 37 -7.26 -8.80 -12.55
N LEU A 38 -7.95 -9.81 -13.07
CA LEU A 38 -9.42 -9.85 -13.21
C LEU A 38 -10.16 -9.56 -11.91
N GLU A 39 -9.59 -9.90 -10.76
CA GLU A 39 -10.27 -9.70 -9.48
C GLU A 39 -10.46 -8.22 -9.10
N PHE A 40 -9.77 -7.28 -9.75
CA PHE A 40 -10.06 -5.85 -9.62
C PHE A 40 -11.45 -5.46 -10.15
N ASP A 41 -12.06 -6.26 -11.03
CA ASP A 41 -13.43 -6.03 -11.52
C ASP A 41 -14.51 -6.38 -10.49
N ASN A 42 -14.15 -6.99 -9.34
CA ASN A 42 -15.10 -7.18 -8.23
C ASN A 42 -15.44 -5.88 -7.50
N PHE A 43 -14.72 -4.79 -7.79
CA PHE A 43 -14.97 -3.49 -7.17
C PHE A 43 -15.85 -2.61 -8.06
N ASP A 44 -17.02 -2.25 -7.55
CA ASP A 44 -17.88 -1.20 -8.09
C ASP A 44 -17.89 0.01 -7.16
N THR A 45 -18.72 1.01 -7.46
CA THR A 45 -18.84 2.24 -6.64
C THR A 45 -19.39 1.99 -5.24
N LYS A 46 -19.89 0.79 -4.93
CA LYS A 46 -20.46 0.40 -3.63
C LYS A 46 -19.56 -0.57 -2.86
N SER A 47 -18.71 -1.35 -3.55
CA SER A 47 -17.82 -2.34 -2.93
C SER A 47 -16.36 -1.86 -2.77
N ALA A 48 -15.96 -0.79 -3.46
CA ALA A 48 -14.70 -0.10 -3.15
C ALA A 48 -14.80 0.57 -1.77
N THR A 49 -13.84 0.31 -0.89
CA THR A 49 -13.83 0.86 0.48
C THR A 49 -13.45 2.35 0.46
N THR A 50 -12.53 2.74 -0.42
CA THR A 50 -12.12 4.14 -0.62
C THR A 50 -11.78 4.44 -2.07
N GLY A 51 -11.78 5.73 -2.42
CA GLY A 51 -11.51 6.22 -3.77
C GLY A 51 -12.64 5.98 -4.76
N VAL A 52 -12.34 6.13 -6.04
CA VAL A 52 -13.31 6.21 -7.13
C VAL A 52 -12.87 5.35 -8.31
N ARG A 53 -13.83 4.59 -8.84
CA ARG A 53 -13.72 3.91 -10.12
C ARG A 53 -14.36 4.79 -11.21
N GLN A 54 -13.56 5.24 -12.17
CA GLN A 54 -13.95 6.17 -13.23
C GLN A 54 -13.97 5.51 -14.62
N GLU A 55 -13.31 4.35 -14.76
CA GLU A 55 -13.23 3.60 -16.02
C GLU A 55 -13.23 2.09 -15.78
N GLY A 56 -13.36 1.32 -16.87
CA GLY A 56 -13.19 -0.14 -16.83
C GLY A 56 -11.77 -0.54 -16.44
N THR A 57 -11.60 -1.78 -16.02
CA THR A 57 -10.29 -2.33 -15.63
C THR A 57 -9.60 -2.87 -16.89
N GLY A 58 -8.43 -2.36 -17.25
CA GLY A 58 -7.60 -2.91 -18.33
C GLY A 58 -6.85 -4.17 -17.92
N SER A 59 -7.57 -5.16 -17.39
CA SER A 59 -6.99 -6.39 -16.86
C SER A 59 -6.57 -7.39 -17.94
N ALA A 60 -5.67 -8.31 -17.57
CA ALA A 60 -5.40 -9.48 -18.40
C ALA A 60 -6.67 -10.33 -18.58
N THR A 61 -6.91 -10.85 -19.79
CA THR A 61 -8.13 -11.62 -20.10
C THR A 61 -8.11 -13.06 -19.56
N THR A 62 -6.96 -13.54 -19.10
CA THR A 62 -6.78 -14.92 -18.61
C THR A 62 -6.65 -14.93 -17.09
N ASN A 63 -7.49 -15.73 -16.42
CA ASN A 63 -7.32 -16.01 -14.99
C ASN A 63 -6.33 -17.18 -14.82
N SER A 64 -5.11 -16.89 -14.37
CA SER A 64 -4.08 -17.89 -14.10
C SER A 64 -4.15 -18.52 -12.70
N GLY A 65 -5.12 -18.11 -11.87
CA GLY A 65 -5.17 -18.47 -10.45
C GLY A 65 -4.22 -17.66 -9.58
N PHE A 66 -3.66 -16.55 -10.09
CA PHE A 66 -2.69 -15.73 -9.38
C PHE A 66 -3.26 -15.16 -8.08
N PHE A 67 -4.44 -14.52 -8.11
CA PHE A 67 -5.06 -13.98 -6.91
C PHE A 67 -5.40 -15.07 -5.88
N THR A 68 -5.92 -16.21 -6.34
CA THR A 68 -6.17 -17.37 -5.48
C THR A 68 -4.89 -17.83 -4.78
N THR A 69 -3.75 -17.78 -5.47
CA THR A 69 -2.45 -18.11 -4.89
C THR A 69 -2.04 -17.09 -3.82
N LEU A 70 -2.22 -15.79 -4.06
CA LEU A 70 -1.95 -14.75 -3.05
C LEU A 70 -2.76 -14.97 -1.78
N VAL A 71 -4.06 -15.24 -1.93
CA VAL A 71 -4.96 -15.52 -0.80
C VAL A 71 -4.52 -16.79 -0.06
N ALA A 72 -4.18 -17.87 -0.77
CA ALA A 72 -3.74 -19.12 -0.17
C ALA A 72 -2.41 -19.00 0.57
N ARG A 73 -1.48 -18.17 0.09
CA ARG A 73 -0.22 -17.89 0.79
C ARG A 73 -0.42 -17.09 2.06
N GLY A 74 -1.34 -16.13 2.04
CA GLY A 74 -1.75 -15.34 3.20
C GLY A 74 -0.71 -14.36 3.74
N ASP A 75 0.49 -14.27 3.13
CA ASP A 75 1.58 -13.37 3.51
C ASP A 75 1.40 -11.97 2.90
N VAL A 76 0.90 -11.88 1.66
CA VAL A 76 0.60 -10.61 0.98
C VAL A 76 -0.69 -9.99 1.51
N LYS A 77 -0.61 -8.73 1.96
CA LYS A 77 -1.74 -7.98 2.54
C LYS A 77 -2.27 -6.88 1.63
N SER A 78 -1.47 -6.43 0.68
CA SER A 78 -1.92 -5.45 -0.31
C SER A 78 -1.20 -5.60 -1.63
N VAL A 79 -1.95 -5.37 -2.70
CA VAL A 79 -1.50 -5.32 -4.08
C VAL A 79 -1.83 -3.95 -4.65
N PHE A 80 -0.84 -3.32 -5.26
CA PHE A 80 -0.96 -2.03 -5.90
C PHE A 80 -0.80 -2.16 -7.41
N VAL A 81 -1.69 -1.51 -8.16
CA VAL A 81 -1.71 -1.54 -9.62
C VAL A 81 -1.78 -0.13 -10.23
N GLY A 82 -1.47 -0.03 -11.52
CA GLY A 82 -1.62 1.17 -12.33
C GLY A 82 -2.43 0.85 -13.59
N HIS A 83 -1.93 1.28 -14.75
CA HIS A 83 -2.51 1.06 -16.08
C HIS A 83 -3.75 1.89 -16.40
N ASP A 84 -4.76 1.88 -15.54
CA ASP A 84 -5.99 2.66 -15.69
C ASP A 84 -5.87 3.99 -14.93
N HIS A 85 -5.71 5.10 -15.66
CA HIS A 85 -5.21 6.35 -15.08
C HIS A 85 -6.26 7.19 -14.34
N VAL A 86 -7.54 6.90 -14.52
CA VAL A 86 -8.60 7.61 -13.81
C VAL A 86 -9.20 6.78 -12.67
N ASN A 87 -8.83 5.51 -12.54
CA ASN A 87 -9.14 4.68 -11.36
C ASN A 87 -8.15 4.94 -10.22
N ASP A 88 -8.67 5.16 -9.01
CA ASP A 88 -7.83 5.37 -7.81
C ASP A 88 -8.36 4.65 -6.57
N PHE A 89 -9.33 3.76 -6.75
CA PHE A 89 -10.00 3.06 -5.67
C PHE A 89 -9.07 2.09 -4.95
N CYS A 90 -9.44 1.73 -3.73
CA CYS A 90 -8.91 0.56 -3.06
C CYS A 90 -9.99 -0.17 -2.27
N GLY A 91 -9.97 -1.49 -2.30
CA GLY A 91 -10.89 -2.32 -1.52
C GLY A 91 -10.26 -3.64 -1.10
N GLU A 92 -10.80 -4.24 -0.05
CA GLU A 92 -10.37 -5.56 0.41
C GLU A 92 -11.19 -6.66 -0.26
N LEU A 93 -10.49 -7.67 -0.79
CA LEU A 93 -11.09 -8.90 -1.26
C LEU A 93 -10.37 -10.07 -0.62
N LYS A 94 -11.12 -10.92 0.10
CA LYS A 94 -10.60 -12.14 0.76
C LYS A 94 -9.34 -11.89 1.61
N GLY A 95 -9.29 -10.79 2.37
CA GLY A 95 -8.16 -10.44 3.24
C GLY A 95 -6.94 -9.84 2.54
N VAL A 96 -7.05 -9.47 1.25
CA VAL A 96 -6.02 -8.78 0.48
C VAL A 96 -6.58 -7.46 -0.06
N ASN A 97 -5.89 -6.36 0.20
CA ASN A 97 -6.26 -5.05 -0.34
C ASN A 97 -5.80 -4.91 -1.79
N LEU A 98 -6.70 -4.56 -2.69
CA LEU A 98 -6.45 -4.34 -4.11
C LEU A 98 -6.63 -2.84 -4.39
N CYS A 99 -5.52 -2.14 -4.62
CA CYS A 99 -5.48 -0.68 -4.70
C CYS A 99 -4.94 -0.19 -6.05
N TYR A 100 -5.64 0.74 -6.69
CA TYR A 100 -5.09 1.55 -7.78
C TYR A 100 -4.23 2.70 -7.26
N GLY A 101 -3.12 2.96 -7.95
CA GLY A 101 -2.21 4.07 -7.65
C GLY A 101 -2.75 5.45 -8.09
N GLY A 102 -3.74 5.49 -8.99
CA GLY A 102 -4.16 6.70 -9.69
C GLY A 102 -3.26 7.05 -10.88
N GLY A 103 -3.56 8.17 -11.55
CA GLY A 103 -2.78 8.71 -12.67
C GLY A 103 -1.93 9.91 -12.27
N PHE A 104 -0.63 9.69 -12.06
CA PHE A 104 0.30 10.75 -11.66
C PHE A 104 0.93 11.52 -12.84
N GLY A 105 1.25 10.85 -13.95
CA GLY A 105 2.07 11.42 -15.02
C GLY A 105 1.32 12.32 -16.02
N TYR A 106 1.90 13.47 -16.38
CA TYR A 106 1.29 14.41 -17.33
C TYR A 106 1.30 13.97 -18.80
N HIS A 107 2.14 13.01 -19.17
CA HIS A 107 2.22 12.47 -20.53
C HIS A 107 1.22 11.33 -20.81
N ALA A 108 0.34 11.07 -19.84
CA ALA A 108 -0.68 10.03 -19.93
C ALA A 108 -2.08 10.65 -19.93
N TYR A 109 -3.07 9.91 -20.43
CA TYR A 109 -4.46 10.40 -20.42
C TYR A 109 -4.95 10.66 -18.98
N GLY A 110 -5.98 11.48 -18.88
CA GLY A 110 -6.64 11.85 -17.63
C GLY A 110 -8.09 12.26 -17.90
N LYS A 111 -8.72 12.93 -16.93
CA LYS A 111 -10.09 13.41 -17.05
C LYS A 111 -10.15 14.88 -16.63
N ALA A 112 -10.83 15.71 -17.41
CA ALA A 112 -11.00 17.13 -17.06
C ALA A 112 -11.75 17.25 -15.72
N GLY A 113 -11.29 18.13 -14.83
CA GLY A 113 -11.83 18.26 -13.47
C GLY A 113 -11.50 17.09 -12.54
N TRP A 114 -10.49 16.29 -12.88
CA TRP A 114 -10.03 15.14 -12.08
C TRP A 114 -8.54 15.29 -11.79
N GLU A 115 -8.21 15.85 -10.63
CA GLU A 115 -6.84 16.22 -10.27
C GLU A 115 -5.89 15.02 -10.24
N ARG A 116 -4.71 15.12 -10.84
CA ARG A 116 -3.74 14.01 -10.82
C ARG A 116 -3.40 13.64 -9.38
N ARG A 117 -2.97 12.39 -9.17
CA ARG A 117 -2.65 11.95 -7.80
C ARG A 117 -1.67 10.80 -7.75
N ALA A 118 -1.00 10.73 -6.62
CA ALA A 118 -0.15 9.61 -6.24
C ALA A 118 -0.69 8.96 -4.96
N ARG A 119 -0.82 7.63 -4.97
CA ARG A 119 -1.05 6.87 -3.75
C ARG A 119 0.26 6.74 -2.97
N VAL A 120 0.23 7.15 -1.71
CA VAL A 120 1.33 6.98 -0.77
C VAL A 120 1.04 5.79 0.13
N VAL A 121 2.05 4.96 0.37
CA VAL A 121 1.99 3.78 1.24
C VAL A 121 3.03 3.96 2.34
N VAL A 122 2.58 3.86 3.59
CA VAL A 122 3.41 4.07 4.78
C VAL A 122 3.40 2.79 5.59
N ALA A 123 4.59 2.23 5.83
CA ALA A 123 4.79 1.12 6.74
C ALA A 123 5.42 1.65 8.04
N ASP A 124 4.66 1.60 9.13
CA ASP A 124 5.13 1.95 10.45
C ASP A 124 5.74 0.72 11.13
N LEU A 125 6.92 0.87 11.71
CA LEU A 125 7.63 -0.19 12.43
C LEU A 125 7.54 0.02 13.93
N ASN A 126 7.52 -1.07 14.69
CA ASN A 126 7.66 -1.01 16.14
C ASN A 126 9.05 -0.49 16.52
N LYS A 127 9.15 0.27 17.62
CA LYS A 127 10.44 0.66 18.21
C LYS A 127 10.76 -0.26 19.37
N LYS A 128 11.95 -0.87 19.37
CA LYS A 128 12.46 -1.63 20.51
C LYS A 128 13.01 -0.66 21.57
N GLY A 129 13.01 -1.07 22.84
CA GLY A 129 13.49 -0.24 23.95
C GLY A 129 14.96 0.20 23.84
N THR A 130 15.74 -0.48 23.00
CA THR A 130 17.14 -0.16 22.66
C THR A 130 17.27 0.94 21.58
N GLY A 131 16.16 1.47 21.05
CA GLY A 131 16.15 2.44 19.96
C GLY A 131 16.17 1.83 18.55
N SER A 132 16.42 0.52 18.42
CA SER A 132 16.39 -0.20 17.14
C SER A 132 14.95 -0.47 16.66
N TRP A 133 14.76 -0.63 15.35
CA TRP A 133 13.49 -1.00 14.75
C TRP A 133 13.12 -2.48 15.00
N GLY A 134 11.82 -2.76 15.07
CA GLY A 134 11.25 -4.10 15.14
C GLY A 134 10.23 -4.32 14.02
N ASP A 135 9.36 -5.29 14.23
CA ASP A 135 8.40 -5.77 13.23
C ASP A 135 7.46 -4.67 12.74
N VAL A 136 6.90 -4.88 11.53
CA VAL A 136 5.87 -3.99 10.97
C VAL A 136 4.69 -3.93 11.93
N LYS A 137 4.34 -2.71 12.35
CA LYS A 137 3.21 -2.40 13.22
C LYS A 137 1.93 -2.16 12.43
N SER A 138 2.03 -1.39 11.35
CA SER A 138 0.88 -1.07 10.50
C SER A 138 1.30 -0.67 9.11
N ILE A 139 0.39 -0.87 8.16
CA ILE A 139 0.50 -0.37 6.80
C ILE A 139 -0.72 0.51 6.55
N ARG A 140 -0.46 1.75 6.15
CA ARG A 140 -1.49 2.75 5.84
C ARG A 140 -1.27 3.29 4.44
N THR A 141 -2.33 3.80 3.83
CA THR A 141 -2.25 4.47 2.55
C THR A 141 -3.18 5.66 2.49
N TRP A 142 -2.81 6.64 1.70
CA TRP A 142 -3.57 7.84 1.39
C TRP A 142 -3.18 8.31 0.00
N LYS A 143 -3.89 9.30 -0.56
CA LYS A 143 -3.56 9.88 -1.86
C LYS A 143 -3.15 11.34 -1.72
N ARG A 144 -2.11 11.73 -2.46
CA ARG A 144 -1.70 13.12 -2.67
C ARG A 144 -2.31 13.61 -3.96
N LEU A 145 -3.15 14.64 -3.92
CA LEU A 145 -3.60 15.32 -5.12
C LEU A 145 -2.53 16.30 -5.62
N ASP A 146 -2.51 16.49 -6.92
CA ASP A 146 -1.79 17.54 -7.64
C ASP A 146 -2.74 18.72 -7.89
N ASP A 147 -3.32 19.23 -6.80
CA ASP A 147 -4.10 20.46 -6.77
C ASP A 147 -3.27 21.60 -6.17
N GLU A 148 -3.84 22.81 -6.07
CA GLU A 148 -3.16 23.98 -5.53
C GLU A 148 -2.62 23.77 -4.10
N HIS A 149 -3.23 22.88 -3.32
CA HIS A 149 -2.92 22.65 -1.91
C HIS A 149 -2.18 21.35 -1.64
N LEU A 150 -1.88 20.59 -2.70
CA LEU A 150 -1.35 19.24 -2.61
C LEU A 150 -2.17 18.40 -1.62
N SER A 151 -3.50 18.37 -1.75
CA SER A 151 -4.42 17.81 -0.75
C SER A 151 -4.11 16.35 -0.40
N VAL A 152 -4.25 15.98 0.89
CA VAL A 152 -4.31 14.57 1.34
C VAL A 152 -5.77 14.13 1.29
N ILE A 153 -6.06 13.01 0.65
CA ILE A 153 -7.39 12.39 0.70
C ILE A 153 -7.32 10.88 0.95
N ASP A 154 -8.46 10.31 1.34
CA ASP A 154 -8.69 8.86 1.41
C ASP A 154 -7.65 8.08 2.20
N ASP A 155 -7.35 8.59 3.41
CA ASP A 155 -6.52 7.87 4.36
C ASP A 155 -7.23 6.60 4.84
N GLN A 156 -6.51 5.47 4.82
CA GLN A 156 -7.01 4.18 5.28
C GLN A 156 -5.87 3.29 5.80
N VAL A 157 -6.22 2.40 6.72
CA VAL A 157 -5.33 1.34 7.22
C VAL A 157 -5.55 0.09 6.36
N LEU A 158 -4.48 -0.42 5.75
CA LEU A 158 -4.51 -1.66 4.95
C LEU A 158 -4.25 -2.89 5.81
N TRP A 159 -3.41 -2.74 6.83
CA TRP A 159 -3.05 -3.82 7.73
C TRP A 159 -2.54 -3.27 9.05
N ASN A 160 -2.78 -3.99 10.15
CA ASN A 160 -2.14 -3.74 11.43
C ASN A 160 -1.73 -5.07 12.09
N SER A 161 -0.68 -5.02 12.89
CA SER A 161 -0.37 -6.09 13.82
C SER A 161 -1.36 -6.00 14.97
N SER A 162 -2.45 -6.77 14.93
CA SER A 162 -3.22 -7.00 16.15
C SER A 162 -2.28 -7.53 17.22
N PRO A 163 -2.42 -7.14 18.51
CA PRO A 163 -1.78 -7.89 19.59
C PRO A 163 -2.17 -9.35 19.39
N SER A 164 -1.24 -10.28 19.59
CA SER A 164 -1.49 -11.72 19.55
C SER A 164 -2.61 -12.09 20.52
N GLY A 165 -3.86 -11.94 20.07
CA GLY A 165 -5.06 -12.42 20.72
C GLY A 165 -5.23 -13.84 20.26
N SER A 166 -4.96 -14.77 21.18
CA SER A 166 -5.50 -16.13 21.25
C SER A 166 -6.37 -16.50 20.05
N GLY A 167 -5.86 -17.42 19.23
CA GLY A 167 -6.63 -18.06 18.17
C GLY A 167 -7.96 -18.53 18.71
N VAL A 168 -9.04 -17.83 18.34
CA VAL A 168 -10.38 -18.38 18.43
C VAL A 168 -10.52 -19.25 17.19
N CYS A 169 -10.41 -20.56 17.42
CA CYS A 169 -10.84 -21.60 16.50
C CYS A 169 -12.23 -21.22 15.96
N ARG A 170 -12.32 -20.93 14.67
CA ARG A 170 -13.61 -20.88 13.98
C ARG A 170 -13.87 -22.26 13.43
N LEU A 171 -14.95 -22.86 13.95
CA LEU A 171 -15.54 -24.14 13.56
C LEU A 171 -15.81 -24.22 12.05
#